data_AF-A0A2T4AI85-F1
#
_entry.id   AF-A0A2T4AI85-F1
#
_cell.length_a   1.000
_cell.length_b   1.000
_cell.length_c   1.000
_cell.angle_alpha   90.00
_cell.angle_beta   90.00
_cell.angle_gamma   90.00
#
_symmetry.space_group_name_H-M   'P 1'
#
loop_
_entity.id
_entity.type
_entity.pdbx_description
1 polymer ?
#
loop_
_entity_poly.entity_id
_entity_poly.type
_entity_poly.pdbx_seq_one_letter_code
_entity_poly.pdbx_strand_id
1 'polypeptide(L)'
;MQVKILAGFFLLITSVLAGGYAGALERVWLFYAYQIDGLNDKNIQTLGYYCLKYDRAQQKCLKTGKNDPWKACRGQIGPGKRCSMTALLNQLGRVGPYDQLVADSAGKPLPLDTADPDPQKTAENFYKHQQDPAFKSPGVKNWAPYRILKDGTTDYVSAIDKISDVVAKTSVEVRLKAATAGKSLDDATEKLFSRFEETSRLIKTARIGDHGPYLIAAAEKFLKPHGIDVKIEVLDPPVNPVDSTRNWKTVDWEKTIAAAVEAGKGTREQMEKLMDDAKKDFYDAPVDGRTETELEKEARDQAREHRAAITAFTNAHNKAAGCI
;
A
#
# COMPACT_ATOMS: atom_id res chain seq x y z
N MET A 1 20.46 -29.52 -11.54
CA MET A 1 19.50 -29.34 -10.42
C MET A 1 19.37 -27.89 -9.95
N GLN A 2 20.37 -27.02 -10.15
CA GLN A 2 20.34 -25.61 -9.71
C GLN A 2 19.35 -24.69 -10.47
N VAL A 3 19.03 -24.98 -11.74
CA VAL A 3 18.12 -24.15 -12.55
C VAL A 3 16.65 -24.26 -12.11
N LYS A 4 16.23 -25.40 -11.54
CA LYS A 4 14.85 -25.62 -11.09
C LYS A 4 14.50 -24.87 -9.80
N ILE A 5 15.51 -24.50 -9.01
CA ILE A 5 15.32 -23.77 -7.74
C ILE A 5 15.10 -22.27 -8.03
N LEU A 6 15.79 -21.70 -9.03
CA LEU A 6 15.57 -20.30 -9.45
C LEU A 6 14.12 -20.05 -9.87
N ALA A 7 13.56 -20.93 -10.71
CA ALA A 7 12.19 -20.78 -11.21
C ALA A 7 11.14 -20.82 -10.09
N GLY A 8 11.37 -21.62 -9.03
CA GLY A 8 10.44 -21.74 -7.91
C GLY A 8 10.36 -20.49 -7.02
N PHE A 9 11.49 -19.81 -6.77
CA PHE A 9 11.52 -18.58 -5.96
C PHE A 9 10.95 -17.37 -6.71
N PHE A 10 11.17 -17.29 -8.02
CA PHE A 10 10.72 -16.16 -8.83
C PHE A 10 9.23 -16.22 -9.20
N LEU A 11 8.66 -17.42 -9.40
CA LEU A 11 7.22 -17.58 -9.65
C LEU A 11 6.34 -17.16 -8.45
N LEU A 12 6.86 -17.20 -7.22
CA LEU A 12 6.11 -16.80 -6.02
C LEU A 12 6.03 -15.28 -5.83
N ILE A 13 6.92 -14.48 -6.45
CA ILE A 13 6.82 -13.01 -6.45
C ILE A 13 5.54 -12.56 -7.17
N THR A 14 5.08 -13.30 -8.19
CA THR A 14 3.83 -13.02 -8.92
C THR A 14 2.59 -13.09 -8.00
N SER A 15 2.64 -13.95 -6.97
CA SER A 15 1.55 -14.10 -6.00
C SER A 15 1.50 -12.96 -4.96
N VAL A 16 2.61 -12.23 -4.79
CA VAL A 16 2.75 -11.06 -3.89
C VAL A 16 2.27 -9.76 -4.55
N LEU A 17 2.09 -9.77 -5.88
CA LEU A 17 1.45 -8.67 -6.62
C LEU A 17 -0.09 -8.70 -6.57
N ALA A 18 -0.69 -9.80 -6.10
CA ALA A 18 -2.02 -9.71 -5.52
C ALA A 18 -1.85 -8.89 -4.24
N GLY A 19 -2.47 -7.71 -4.15
CA GLY A 19 -2.32 -6.77 -3.04
C GLY A 19 -2.38 -7.41 -1.66
N GLY A 20 -3.01 -8.58 -1.51
CA GLY A 20 -2.87 -9.40 -0.31
C GLY A 20 -3.45 -8.68 0.90
N TYR A 21 -2.84 -8.85 2.06
CA TYR A 21 -3.25 -8.14 3.26
C TYR A 21 -2.99 -6.62 3.15
N ALA A 22 -1.86 -6.21 2.56
CA ALA A 22 -1.56 -4.80 2.32
C ALA A 22 -2.63 -4.10 1.46
N GLY A 23 -3.10 -4.77 0.41
CA GLY A 23 -4.16 -4.31 -0.47
C GLY A 23 -5.53 -4.24 0.21
N ALA A 24 -5.75 -5.05 1.26
CA ALA A 24 -6.94 -4.95 2.10
C ALA A 24 -6.84 -3.70 3.00
N LEU A 25 -5.68 -3.44 3.60
CA LEU A 25 -5.42 -2.21 4.34
C LEU A 25 -5.58 -0.96 3.46
N GLU A 26 -5.14 -1.01 2.21
CA GLU A 26 -5.33 0.09 1.25
C GLU A 26 -6.80 0.45 1.06
N ARG A 27 -7.72 -0.51 1.19
CA ARG A 27 -9.15 -0.23 1.10
C ARG A 27 -9.65 0.63 2.25
N VAL A 28 -9.13 0.38 3.46
CA VAL A 28 -9.44 1.21 4.62
C VAL A 28 -8.75 2.56 4.51
N TRP A 29 -7.50 2.59 4.04
CA TRP A 29 -6.74 3.81 3.78
C TRP A 29 -7.43 4.74 2.78
N LEU A 30 -7.94 4.19 1.67
CA LEU A 30 -8.73 4.95 0.69
C LEU A 30 -10.01 5.51 1.31
N PHE A 31 -10.65 4.79 2.24
CA PHE A 31 -11.84 5.29 2.93
C PHE A 31 -11.50 6.46 3.85
N TYR A 32 -10.41 6.39 4.63
CA TYR A 32 -9.98 7.51 5.46
C TYR A 32 -9.54 8.71 4.61
N ALA A 33 -8.79 8.50 3.52
CA ALA A 33 -8.47 9.57 2.57
C ALA A 33 -9.73 10.23 2.00
N TYR A 34 -10.72 9.40 1.62
CA TYR A 34 -12.02 9.86 1.12
C TYR A 34 -12.77 10.70 2.16
N GLN A 35 -12.72 10.34 3.44
CA GLN A 35 -13.34 11.13 4.50
C GLN A 35 -12.61 12.45 4.74
N ILE A 36 -11.27 12.43 4.75
CA ILE A 36 -10.43 13.63 4.89
C ILE A 36 -10.70 14.60 3.73
N ASP A 37 -10.68 14.13 2.48
CA ASP A 37 -11.02 14.98 1.33
C ASP A 37 -12.44 15.57 1.44
N GLY A 38 -13.35 14.90 2.16
CA GLY A 38 -14.68 15.41 2.48
C GLY A 38 -14.70 16.68 3.34
N LEU A 39 -13.60 17.02 4.02
CA LEU A 39 -13.43 18.25 4.80
C LEU A 39 -13.17 19.48 3.92
N ASN A 40 -12.80 19.25 2.65
CA ASN A 40 -12.61 20.30 1.65
C ASN A 40 -13.94 20.80 1.06
N ASP A 41 -13.92 21.97 0.44
CA ASP A 41 -15.06 22.48 -0.32
C ASP A 41 -15.36 21.57 -1.53
N LYS A 42 -16.66 21.38 -1.84
CA LYS A 42 -17.12 20.39 -2.84
C LYS A 42 -16.46 20.49 -4.21
N ASN A 43 -16.06 21.69 -4.63
CA ASN A 43 -15.46 21.96 -5.94
C ASN A 43 -13.99 21.50 -6.05
N ILE A 44 -13.30 21.31 -4.93
CA ILE A 44 -11.91 20.86 -4.89
C ILE A 44 -11.76 19.40 -4.44
N GLN A 45 -12.86 18.75 -4.01
CA GLN A 45 -12.87 17.33 -3.68
C GLN A 45 -12.55 16.47 -4.91
N THR A 46 -11.67 15.49 -4.73
CA THR A 46 -11.20 14.61 -5.82
C THR A 46 -11.34 13.13 -5.51
N LEU A 47 -11.52 12.74 -4.24
CA LEU A 47 -11.65 11.35 -3.83
C LEU A 47 -13.10 10.89 -3.77
N GLY A 48 -13.30 9.60 -4.04
CA GLY A 48 -14.62 8.99 -4.19
C GLY A 48 -15.26 9.23 -5.54
N TYR A 49 -14.52 9.74 -6.53
CA TYR A 49 -15.00 9.85 -7.91
C TYR A 49 -14.54 8.65 -8.73
N TYR A 50 -15.43 8.09 -9.54
CA TYR A 50 -15.09 7.04 -10.49
C TYR A 50 -15.45 7.42 -11.91
N CYS A 51 -14.61 6.95 -12.82
CA CYS A 51 -14.83 7.07 -14.24
C CYS A 51 -15.85 6.05 -14.74
N LEU A 52 -16.87 6.53 -15.45
CA LEU A 52 -17.90 5.66 -16.06
C LEU A 52 -17.35 4.78 -17.19
N LYS A 53 -16.50 5.37 -18.03
CA LYS A 53 -15.90 4.71 -19.19
C LYS A 53 -14.46 5.17 -19.33
N TYR A 54 -13.53 4.33 -18.88
CA TYR A 54 -12.11 4.64 -18.91
C TYR A 54 -11.45 4.10 -20.18
N ASP A 55 -10.73 4.94 -20.90
CA ASP A 55 -9.89 4.54 -22.03
C ASP A 55 -8.47 4.27 -21.53
N ARG A 56 -8.08 3.00 -21.54
CA ARG A 56 -6.75 2.56 -21.09
C ARG A 56 -5.63 2.96 -22.05
N ALA A 57 -5.91 3.08 -23.35
CA ALA A 57 -4.91 3.48 -24.33
C ALA A 57 -4.63 4.98 -24.25
N GLN A 58 -5.67 5.79 -24.08
CA GLN A 58 -5.57 7.25 -23.97
C GLN A 58 -5.38 7.75 -22.54
N GLN A 59 -5.35 6.83 -21.56
CA GLN A 59 -5.19 7.12 -20.13
C GLN A 59 -6.16 8.17 -19.57
N LYS A 60 -7.40 8.21 -20.08
CA LYS A 60 -8.39 9.24 -19.71
C LYS A 60 -9.81 8.72 -19.55
N CYS A 61 -10.61 9.47 -18.81
CA CYS A 61 -12.03 9.19 -18.71
C CYS A 61 -12.80 9.76 -19.91
N LEU A 62 -13.58 8.92 -20.57
CA LEU A 62 -14.34 9.29 -21.75
C LEU A 62 -15.69 9.91 -21.37
N LYS A 63 -15.98 11.08 -21.96
CA LYS A 63 -17.29 11.72 -21.83
C LYS A 63 -18.39 10.81 -22.35
N THR A 64 -19.40 10.56 -21.51
CA THR A 64 -20.57 9.76 -21.85
C THR A 64 -21.79 10.68 -21.97
N GLY A 65 -22.08 11.15 -23.18
CA GLY A 65 -23.16 12.10 -23.44
C GLY A 65 -22.85 13.52 -22.93
N LYS A 66 -23.86 14.21 -22.39
CA LYS A 66 -23.71 15.60 -21.88
C LYS A 66 -23.22 15.68 -20.43
N ASN A 67 -23.19 14.56 -19.71
CA ASN A 67 -22.88 14.52 -18.28
C ASN A 67 -21.37 14.54 -18.01
N ASP A 68 -21.00 14.90 -16.78
CA ASP A 68 -19.64 14.74 -16.27
C ASP A 68 -19.22 13.25 -16.40
N PRO A 69 -18.07 12.93 -17.04
CA PRO A 69 -17.58 11.55 -17.14
C PRO A 69 -17.26 10.91 -15.77
N TRP A 70 -17.12 11.73 -14.74
CA TRP A 70 -16.87 11.32 -13.37
C TRP A 70 -18.15 11.31 -12.55
N LYS A 71 -18.38 10.22 -11.80
CA LYS A 71 -19.46 10.12 -10.83
C LYS A 71 -18.90 10.09 -9.41
N ALA A 72 -19.45 10.94 -8.55
CA ALA A 72 -19.16 10.90 -7.13
C ALA A 72 -19.87 9.72 -6.47
N CYS A 73 -19.19 9.06 -5.55
CA CYS A 73 -19.77 8.11 -4.59
C CYS A 73 -20.66 8.89 -3.62
N ARG A 74 -21.95 8.60 -3.61
CA ARG A 74 -22.96 9.28 -2.78
C ARG A 74 -23.57 8.28 -1.79
N GLY A 75 -23.86 8.74 -0.58
CA GLY A 75 -24.51 7.95 0.46
C GLY A 75 -25.02 8.82 1.60
N GLN A 76 -24.82 8.38 2.85
CA GLN A 76 -25.42 8.99 4.03
C GLN A 76 -24.41 9.44 5.09
N ILE A 77 -23.11 9.22 4.89
CA ILE A 77 -22.07 9.56 5.87
C ILE A 77 -21.67 11.03 5.75
N GLY A 78 -21.58 11.71 6.90
CA GLY A 78 -20.94 13.01 7.06
C GLY A 78 -21.53 14.18 6.25
N PRO A 79 -20.86 15.35 6.28
CA PRO A 79 -21.22 16.50 5.48
C PRO A 79 -21.15 16.17 3.98
N GLY A 80 -22.20 16.52 3.23
CA GLY A 80 -22.25 16.27 1.78
C GLY A 80 -22.77 14.91 1.34
N LYS A 81 -23.28 14.08 2.27
CA LYS A 81 -23.92 12.79 1.95
C LYS A 81 -22.96 11.86 1.21
N ARG A 82 -21.78 11.66 1.81
CA ARG A 82 -20.70 10.79 1.31
C ARG A 82 -21.08 9.32 1.50
N CYS A 83 -20.50 8.45 0.69
CA CYS A 83 -20.82 7.03 0.73
C CYS A 83 -20.13 6.32 1.89
N SER A 84 -20.73 5.22 2.34
CA SER A 84 -20.10 4.37 3.34
C SER A 84 -18.90 3.64 2.81
N MET A 85 -18.08 3.08 3.71
CA MET A 85 -16.98 2.21 3.32
C MET A 85 -17.48 1.07 2.42
N THR A 86 -18.54 0.32 2.81
CA THR A 86 -19.08 -0.76 1.97
C THR A 86 -19.51 -0.28 0.58
N ALA A 87 -20.11 0.90 0.47
CA ALA A 87 -20.47 1.50 -0.83
C ALA A 87 -19.23 1.91 -1.65
N LEU A 88 -18.20 2.48 -1.01
CA LEU A 88 -16.92 2.79 -1.63
C LEU A 88 -16.22 1.52 -2.14
N LEU A 89 -16.25 0.45 -1.36
CA LEU A 89 -15.69 -0.85 -1.75
C LEU A 89 -16.48 -1.49 -2.90
N ASN A 90 -17.81 -1.37 -2.89
CA ASN A 90 -18.66 -1.83 -3.99
C ASN A 90 -18.27 -1.15 -5.32
N GLN A 91 -17.96 0.15 -5.28
CA GLN A 91 -17.45 0.90 -6.44
C GLN A 91 -16.07 0.40 -6.92
N LEU A 92 -15.18 0.04 -5.98
CA LEU A 92 -13.89 -0.57 -6.32
C LEU A 92 -14.06 -1.99 -6.88
N GLY A 93 -15.15 -2.67 -6.52
CA GLY A 93 -15.63 -3.96 -7.04
C GLY A 93 -15.46 -5.11 -6.05
N ARG A 94 -16.20 -6.21 -6.29
CA ARG A 94 -16.14 -7.48 -5.53
C ARG A 94 -16.57 -7.38 -4.05
N VAL A 95 -17.37 -6.37 -3.73
CA VAL A 95 -18.07 -6.24 -2.45
C VAL A 95 -19.53 -5.96 -2.78
N GLY A 96 -20.44 -6.72 -2.20
CA GLY A 96 -21.87 -6.49 -2.26
C GLY A 96 -22.28 -5.28 -1.41
N PRO A 97 -23.43 -4.64 -1.72
CA PRO A 97 -23.88 -3.45 -0.99
C PRO A 97 -24.21 -3.70 0.49
N TYR A 98 -24.34 -4.96 0.91
CA TYR A 98 -24.72 -5.37 2.27
C TYR A 98 -23.64 -6.20 2.97
N ASP A 99 -22.44 -6.32 2.40
CA ASP A 99 -21.36 -7.07 3.03
C ASP A 99 -20.91 -6.34 4.31
N GLN A 100 -20.98 -7.04 5.45
CA GLN A 100 -20.56 -6.53 6.75
C GLN A 100 -19.05 -6.74 6.95
N LEU A 101 -18.26 -5.91 6.26
CA LEU A 101 -16.79 -6.01 6.29
C LEU A 101 -16.14 -5.10 7.34
N VAL A 102 -16.84 -4.04 7.75
CA VAL A 102 -16.38 -3.06 8.74
C VAL A 102 -16.45 -3.63 10.16
N ALA A 103 -15.41 -3.41 10.96
CA ALA A 103 -15.33 -3.91 12.33
C ALA A 103 -14.70 -2.90 13.29
N ASP A 104 -14.97 -3.07 14.58
CA ASP A 104 -14.26 -2.37 15.66
C ASP A 104 -12.91 -3.04 15.99
N SER A 105 -12.17 -2.48 16.95
CA SER A 105 -10.85 -3.02 17.36
C SER A 105 -10.92 -4.39 18.03
N ALA A 106 -12.10 -4.79 18.54
CA ALA A 106 -12.34 -6.14 19.05
C ALA A 106 -12.76 -7.12 17.93
N GLY A 107 -12.84 -6.66 16.68
CA GLY A 107 -13.28 -7.43 15.53
C GLY A 107 -14.80 -7.62 15.44
N LYS A 108 -15.59 -6.89 16.23
CA LYS A 108 -17.05 -6.95 16.16
C LYS A 108 -17.54 -6.18 14.94
N PRO A 109 -18.51 -6.72 14.17
CA PRO A 109 -19.09 -6.00 13.05
C PRO A 109 -19.68 -4.65 13.47
N LEU A 110 -19.44 -3.63 12.66
CA LEU A 110 -20.03 -2.30 12.85
C LEU A 110 -21.19 -2.06 11.87
N PRO A 111 -22.07 -1.08 12.16
CA PRO A 111 -23.05 -0.60 11.20
C PRO A 111 -22.41 -0.20 9.86
N LEU A 112 -23.12 -0.43 8.75
CA LEU A 112 -22.63 -0.15 7.40
C LEU A 112 -22.33 1.34 7.17
N ASP A 113 -22.91 2.24 7.94
CA ASP A 113 -22.73 3.70 7.88
C ASP A 113 -21.68 4.23 8.88
N THR A 114 -20.88 3.36 9.49
CA THR A 114 -19.78 3.77 10.36
C THR A 114 -18.75 4.63 9.62
N ALA A 115 -18.28 5.68 10.29
CA ALA A 115 -17.24 6.59 9.82
C ALA A 115 -15.83 6.24 10.34
N ASP A 116 -15.73 5.39 11.36
CA ASP A 116 -14.45 5.04 12.00
C ASP A 116 -14.30 3.53 12.21
N PRO A 117 -14.17 2.75 11.13
CA PRO A 117 -13.89 1.33 11.20
C PRO A 117 -12.43 1.07 11.60
N ASP A 118 -12.15 0.09 12.46
CA ASP A 118 -10.76 -0.25 12.82
C ASP A 118 -9.96 -0.68 11.57
N PRO A 119 -8.77 -0.07 11.31
CA PRO A 119 -7.97 -0.38 10.12
C PRO A 119 -7.61 -1.85 9.98
N GLN A 120 -7.12 -2.46 11.05
CA GLN A 120 -6.58 -3.81 11.01
C GLN A 120 -7.71 -4.84 10.88
N LYS A 121 -8.72 -4.75 11.75
CA LYS A 121 -9.82 -5.71 11.78
C LYS A 121 -10.70 -5.63 10.55
N THR A 122 -10.91 -4.43 10.02
CA THR A 122 -11.63 -4.27 8.76
C THR A 122 -10.84 -4.82 7.57
N ALA A 123 -9.51 -4.63 7.54
CA ALA A 123 -8.65 -5.23 6.51
C ALA A 123 -8.61 -6.76 6.60
N GLU A 124 -8.53 -7.34 7.80
CA GLU A 124 -8.61 -8.79 8.02
C GLU A 124 -9.92 -9.37 7.45
N ASN A 125 -11.06 -8.73 7.74
CA ASN A 125 -12.37 -9.14 7.22
C ASN A 125 -12.46 -9.01 5.69
N PHE A 126 -12.01 -7.88 5.14
CA PHE A 126 -11.99 -7.69 3.69
C PHE A 126 -11.07 -8.71 3.00
N TYR A 127 -9.90 -8.99 3.55
CA TYR A 127 -8.98 -9.98 3.01
C TYR A 127 -9.65 -11.35 2.95
N LYS A 128 -10.23 -11.82 4.07
CA LYS A 128 -10.95 -13.11 4.15
C LYS A 128 -12.08 -13.18 3.14
N HIS A 129 -12.87 -12.10 3.02
CA HIS A 129 -13.92 -12.00 2.01
C HIS A 129 -13.37 -12.24 0.62
N GLN A 130 -12.29 -11.54 0.23
CA GLN A 130 -11.69 -11.71 -1.10
C GLN A 130 -11.06 -13.09 -1.34
N GLN A 131 -10.82 -13.91 -0.30
CA GLN A 131 -10.36 -15.29 -0.46
C GLN A 131 -11.48 -16.28 -0.80
N ASP A 132 -12.75 -15.85 -0.84
CA ASP A 132 -13.87 -16.72 -1.17
C ASP A 132 -13.66 -17.44 -2.52
N PRO A 133 -13.59 -18.79 -2.54
CA PRO A 133 -13.47 -19.57 -3.77
C PRO A 133 -14.61 -19.35 -4.78
N ALA A 134 -15.76 -18.83 -4.35
CA ALA A 134 -16.85 -18.45 -5.23
C ALA A 134 -16.47 -17.32 -6.20
N PHE A 135 -15.42 -16.54 -5.91
CA PHE A 135 -14.91 -15.56 -6.85
C PHE A 135 -14.12 -16.22 -7.99
N LYS A 136 -14.39 -15.81 -9.24
CA LYS A 136 -13.67 -16.28 -10.44
C LYS A 136 -12.14 -16.13 -10.37
N SER A 137 -11.64 -15.22 -9.53
CA SER A 137 -10.21 -15.12 -9.22
C SER A 137 -10.09 -14.60 -7.79
N PRO A 138 -10.01 -15.48 -6.78
CA PRO A 138 -9.85 -15.09 -5.39
C PRO A 138 -8.57 -14.28 -5.18
N GLY A 139 -8.52 -13.55 -4.08
CA GLY A 139 -7.42 -12.66 -3.71
C GLY A 139 -7.73 -11.18 -3.91
N VAL A 140 -7.06 -10.37 -3.09
CA VAL A 140 -7.14 -8.92 -3.14
C VAL A 140 -6.32 -8.42 -4.33
N LYS A 141 -6.95 -7.66 -5.22
CA LYS A 141 -6.28 -7.06 -6.38
C LYS A 141 -5.89 -5.61 -6.10
N ASN A 142 -4.88 -5.09 -6.79
CA ASN A 142 -4.62 -3.64 -6.79
C ASN A 142 -5.87 -2.90 -7.31
N TRP A 143 -6.16 -1.75 -6.71
CA TRP A 143 -7.24 -0.88 -7.17
C TRP A 143 -6.77 -0.06 -8.37
N ALA A 144 -7.71 0.30 -9.23
CA ALA A 144 -7.43 1.17 -10.36
C ALA A 144 -7.70 2.63 -9.97
N PRO A 145 -6.75 3.57 -10.16
CA PRO A 145 -6.94 4.95 -9.69
C PRO A 145 -8.16 5.66 -10.23
N TYR A 146 -8.49 5.45 -11.51
CA TYR A 146 -9.72 5.98 -12.12
C TYR A 146 -11.04 5.49 -11.49
N ARG A 147 -11.01 4.57 -10.52
CA ARG A 147 -12.19 4.13 -9.74
C ARG A 147 -12.37 4.87 -8.42
N ILE A 148 -11.45 5.73 -8.02
CA ILE A 148 -11.51 6.39 -6.70
C ILE A 148 -11.02 7.85 -6.72
N LEU A 149 -10.11 8.18 -7.64
CA LEU A 149 -9.52 9.49 -7.77
C LEU A 149 -10.02 10.14 -9.07
N LYS A 150 -10.62 11.32 -8.97
CA LYS A 150 -10.97 12.16 -10.12
C LYS A 150 -9.71 12.46 -10.93
N ASP A 151 -9.80 12.29 -12.24
CA ASP A 151 -8.68 12.39 -13.17
C ASP A 151 -7.52 11.41 -12.87
N GLY A 152 -7.81 10.36 -12.08
CA GLY A 152 -6.91 9.23 -11.87
C GLY A 152 -6.66 8.45 -13.16
N THR A 153 -5.42 7.99 -13.35
CA THR A 153 -5.01 7.19 -14.51
C THR A 153 -4.97 5.70 -14.18
N THR A 154 -4.19 4.88 -14.91
CA THR A 154 -3.84 3.51 -14.45
C THR A 154 -2.57 3.45 -13.61
N ASP A 155 -1.86 4.58 -13.45
CA ASP A 155 -0.62 4.61 -12.68
C ASP A 155 -0.90 4.55 -11.18
N TYR A 156 -0.72 3.35 -10.64
CA TYR A 156 -0.99 3.01 -9.26
C TYR A 156 -0.06 3.73 -8.27
N VAL A 157 1.24 3.79 -8.55
CA VAL A 157 2.24 4.40 -7.66
C VAL A 157 2.03 5.90 -7.58
N SER A 158 1.84 6.57 -8.73
CA SER A 158 1.54 8.00 -8.76
C SER A 158 0.22 8.34 -8.08
N ALA A 159 -0.75 7.43 -8.09
CA ALA A 159 -2.02 7.66 -7.41
C ALA A 159 -1.89 7.64 -5.88
N ILE A 160 -1.04 6.77 -5.32
CA ILE A 160 -0.77 6.76 -3.87
C ILE A 160 -0.21 8.13 -3.43
N ASP A 161 0.74 8.66 -4.19
CA ASP A 161 1.35 9.96 -3.88
C ASP A 161 0.34 11.10 -3.99
N LYS A 162 -0.47 11.13 -5.06
CA LYS A 162 -1.54 12.13 -5.23
C LYS A 162 -2.56 12.11 -4.09
N ILE A 163 -2.98 10.93 -3.65
CA ILE A 163 -3.94 10.80 -2.54
C ILE A 163 -3.30 11.30 -1.24
N SER A 164 -2.03 10.97 -1.00
CA SER A 164 -1.30 11.44 0.17
C SER A 164 -1.14 12.97 0.16
N ASP A 165 -0.92 13.57 -1.01
CA ASP A 165 -0.91 15.02 -1.18
C ASP A 165 -2.25 15.68 -0.89
N VAL A 166 -3.36 15.07 -1.34
CA VAL A 166 -4.71 15.55 -1.00
C VAL A 166 -4.89 15.58 0.50
N VAL A 167 -4.53 14.50 1.22
CA VAL A 167 -4.63 14.45 2.68
C VAL A 167 -3.74 15.49 3.35
N ALA A 168 -2.47 15.61 2.96
CA ALA A 168 -1.54 16.56 3.54
C ALA A 168 -1.98 18.02 3.34
N LYS A 169 -2.43 18.37 2.14
CA LYS A 169 -2.97 19.71 1.84
C LYS A 169 -4.23 20.00 2.66
N THR A 170 -5.14 19.03 2.74
CA THR A 170 -6.36 19.15 3.54
C THR A 170 -6.03 19.40 5.01
N SER A 171 -5.04 18.69 5.58
CA SER A 171 -4.60 18.90 6.96
C SER A 171 -4.18 20.35 7.22
N VAL A 172 -3.33 20.91 6.33
CA VAL A 172 -2.90 22.31 6.44
C VAL A 172 -4.10 23.26 6.38
N GLU A 173 -5.02 23.04 5.44
CA GLU A 173 -6.19 23.91 5.26
C GLU A 173 -7.14 23.87 6.47
N VAL A 174 -7.50 22.69 6.97
CA VAL A 174 -8.45 22.57 8.10
C VAL A 174 -7.84 23.11 9.39
N ARG A 175 -6.53 22.89 9.61
CA ARG A 175 -5.83 23.44 10.78
C ARG A 175 -5.69 24.95 10.71
N LEU A 176 -5.39 25.52 9.53
CA LEU A 176 -5.36 26.96 9.33
C LEU A 176 -6.74 27.60 9.58
N LYS A 177 -7.82 26.96 9.09
CA LYS A 177 -9.21 27.40 9.33
C LYS A 177 -9.54 27.38 10.83
N ALA A 178 -9.19 26.30 11.54
CA ALA A 178 -9.39 26.19 12.99
C ALA A 178 -8.62 27.27 13.76
N ALA A 179 -7.32 27.44 13.46
CA ALA A 179 -6.46 28.44 14.09
C ALA A 179 -6.96 29.87 13.87
N THR A 180 -7.38 30.20 12.63
CA THR A 180 -7.94 31.52 12.29
C THR A 180 -9.25 31.79 13.05
N ALA A 181 -10.03 30.74 13.33
CA ALA A 181 -11.23 30.82 14.15
C ALA A 181 -10.97 30.80 15.67
N GLY A 182 -9.71 30.75 16.10
CA GLY A 182 -9.34 30.66 17.52
C GLY A 182 -9.74 29.33 18.18
N LYS A 183 -9.80 28.24 17.39
CA LYS A 183 -10.24 26.91 17.83
C LYS A 183 -9.17 25.85 17.56
N SER A 184 -9.19 24.78 18.35
CA SER A 184 -8.51 23.54 18.00
C SER A 184 -9.29 22.78 16.93
N LEU A 185 -8.63 21.81 16.30
CA LEU A 185 -9.30 20.82 15.48
C LEU A 185 -10.18 19.95 16.39
N ASP A 186 -11.32 19.49 15.90
CA ASP A 186 -12.18 18.60 16.69
C ASP A 186 -11.65 17.17 16.70
N ASP A 187 -11.93 16.42 17.78
CA ASP A 187 -11.45 15.05 17.98
C ASP A 187 -11.80 14.11 16.82
N ALA A 188 -12.96 14.28 16.19
CA ALA A 188 -13.36 13.42 15.07
C ALA A 188 -12.49 13.68 13.84
N THR A 189 -12.20 14.95 13.56
CA THR A 189 -11.29 15.33 12.48
C THR A 189 -9.84 14.92 12.77
N GLU A 190 -9.34 15.11 14.00
CA GLU A 190 -8.01 14.63 14.40
C GLU A 190 -7.90 13.10 14.21
N LYS A 191 -8.92 12.37 14.63
CA LYS A 191 -8.96 10.91 14.50
C LYS A 191 -8.88 10.44 13.05
N LEU A 192 -9.46 11.16 12.09
CA LEU A 192 -9.31 10.82 10.67
C LEU A 192 -7.85 10.83 10.22
N PHE A 193 -7.09 11.86 10.61
CA PHE A 193 -5.67 11.96 10.27
C PHE A 193 -4.84 10.88 10.98
N SER A 194 -5.11 10.62 12.27
CA SER A 194 -4.47 9.53 13.01
C SER A 194 -4.73 8.17 12.39
N ARG A 195 -5.97 7.88 11.97
CA ARG A 195 -6.33 6.62 11.30
C ARG A 195 -5.68 6.48 9.93
N PHE A 196 -5.59 7.57 9.17
CA PHE A 196 -4.91 7.57 7.88
C PHE A 196 -3.40 7.30 8.03
N GLU A 197 -2.75 7.92 9.03
CA GLU A 197 -1.35 7.66 9.36
C GLU A 197 -1.14 6.21 9.80
N GLU A 198 -1.95 5.73 10.75
CA GLU A 198 -1.90 4.36 11.27
C GLU A 198 -2.01 3.35 10.13
N THR A 199 -3.00 3.54 9.25
CA THR A 199 -3.21 2.65 8.10
C THR A 199 -2.04 2.73 7.12
N SER A 200 -1.48 3.92 6.87
CA SER A 200 -0.29 4.09 6.03
C SER A 200 0.91 3.33 6.58
N ARG A 201 1.14 3.38 7.90
CA ARG A 201 2.18 2.63 8.59
C ARG A 201 1.97 1.12 8.48
N LEU A 202 0.73 0.64 8.66
CA LEU A 202 0.39 -0.77 8.53
C LEU A 202 0.60 -1.27 7.08
N ILE A 203 0.21 -0.49 6.07
CA ILE A 203 0.43 -0.85 4.65
C ILE A 203 1.93 -0.92 4.35
N LYS A 204 2.69 0.11 4.74
CA LYS A 204 4.16 0.13 4.61
C LYS A 204 4.77 -1.14 5.20
N THR A 205 4.39 -1.48 6.42
CA THR A 205 4.88 -2.66 7.14
C THR A 205 4.50 -3.96 6.44
N ALA A 206 3.24 -4.13 6.05
CA ALA A 206 2.77 -5.32 5.35
C ALA A 206 3.49 -5.50 4.00
N ARG A 207 3.67 -4.42 3.22
CA ARG A 207 4.42 -4.45 1.96
C ARG A 207 5.89 -4.83 2.17
N ILE A 208 6.57 -4.28 3.18
CA ILE A 208 7.96 -4.68 3.49
C ILE A 208 8.01 -6.14 3.93
N GLY A 209 7.09 -6.59 4.79
CA GLY A 209 7.03 -7.96 5.29
C GLY A 209 6.69 -8.99 4.20
N ASP A 210 5.89 -8.59 3.21
CA ASP A 210 5.58 -9.42 2.05
C ASP A 210 6.78 -9.54 1.10
N HIS A 211 7.56 -8.47 0.97
CA HIS A 211 8.78 -8.41 0.16
C HIS A 211 9.98 -9.14 0.79
N GLY A 212 10.10 -9.04 2.11
CA GLY A 212 11.31 -9.34 2.84
C GLY A 212 11.86 -10.75 2.70
N PRO A 213 11.05 -11.84 2.68
CA PRO A 213 11.57 -13.19 2.47
C PRO A 213 12.37 -13.35 1.17
N TYR A 214 11.95 -12.68 0.10
CA TYR A 214 12.63 -12.72 -1.20
C TYR A 214 13.91 -11.90 -1.17
N LEU A 215 13.86 -10.71 -0.55
CA LEU A 215 15.03 -9.86 -0.40
C LEU A 215 16.10 -10.51 0.48
N ILE A 216 15.71 -11.16 1.58
CA ILE A 216 16.62 -11.90 2.47
C ILE A 216 17.29 -13.03 1.70
N ALA A 217 16.53 -13.86 1.00
CA ALA A 217 17.09 -14.97 0.23
C ALA A 217 18.07 -14.51 -0.86
N ALA A 218 17.74 -13.41 -1.55
CA ALA A 218 18.62 -12.80 -2.55
C ALA A 218 19.89 -12.22 -1.92
N ALA A 219 19.76 -11.47 -0.82
CA ALA A 219 20.88 -10.89 -0.10
C ALA A 219 21.82 -11.98 0.44
N GLU A 220 21.29 -13.05 1.03
CA GLU A 220 22.08 -14.17 1.53
C GLU A 220 22.86 -14.86 0.40
N LYS A 221 22.19 -15.09 -0.74
CA LYS A 221 22.83 -15.68 -1.91
C LYS A 221 23.99 -14.82 -2.42
N PHE A 222 23.82 -13.50 -2.44
CA PHE A 222 24.83 -12.57 -2.92
C PHE A 222 25.98 -12.40 -1.94
N LEU A 223 25.70 -12.25 -0.63
CA LEU A 223 26.68 -11.82 0.37
C LEU A 223 27.43 -12.96 1.05
N LYS A 224 26.81 -14.14 1.18
CA LYS A 224 27.45 -15.31 1.82
C LYS A 224 28.75 -15.76 1.15
N PRO A 225 28.91 -15.72 -0.19
CA PRO A 225 30.19 -15.95 -0.86
C PRO A 225 31.31 -14.99 -0.43
N HIS A 226 30.97 -13.79 0.06
CA HIS A 226 31.91 -12.82 0.61
C HIS A 226 32.15 -13.00 2.12
N GLY A 227 31.58 -14.06 2.73
CA GLY A 227 31.69 -14.34 4.16
C GLY A 227 30.94 -13.35 5.03
N ILE A 228 29.85 -12.77 4.52
CA ILE A 228 29.00 -11.80 5.22
C ILE A 228 27.65 -12.45 5.52
N ASP A 229 27.26 -12.43 6.80
CA ASP A 229 25.95 -12.91 7.25
C ASP A 229 24.92 -11.78 7.22
N VAL A 230 23.81 -12.00 6.54
CA VAL A 230 22.68 -11.07 6.49
C VAL A 230 22.04 -10.95 7.88
N LYS A 231 21.94 -9.73 8.39
CA LYS A 231 21.17 -9.44 9.60
C LYS A 231 19.71 -9.18 9.22
N ILE A 232 18.81 -9.68 10.05
CA ILE A 232 17.37 -9.66 9.81
C ILE A 232 16.73 -8.65 10.76
N GLU A 233 15.91 -7.77 10.22
CA GLU A 233 15.00 -6.92 10.95
C GLU A 233 13.65 -7.62 11.09
N VAL A 234 13.13 -7.71 12.31
CA VAL A 234 11.74 -8.09 12.56
C VAL A 234 10.92 -6.82 12.57
N LEU A 235 9.85 -6.77 11.76
CA LEU A 235 9.02 -5.58 11.63
C LEU A 235 8.07 -5.40 12.82
N ASP A 236 7.47 -4.22 12.95
CA ASP A 236 6.43 -3.94 13.94
C ASP A 236 5.11 -3.49 13.27
N PRO A 237 4.01 -4.24 13.40
CA PRO A 237 3.88 -5.49 14.17
C PRO A 237 4.65 -6.66 13.53
N PRO A 238 5.10 -7.64 14.33
CA PRO A 238 5.98 -8.72 13.86
C PRO A 238 5.28 -9.85 13.12
N VAL A 239 3.96 -9.96 13.24
CA VAL A 239 3.18 -11.10 12.73
C VAL A 239 2.18 -10.63 11.69
N ASN A 240 2.02 -11.40 10.61
CA ASN A 240 0.98 -11.16 9.62
C ASN A 240 -0.42 -11.41 10.23
N PRO A 241 -1.32 -10.41 10.30
CA PRO A 241 -2.63 -10.57 10.94
C PRO A 241 -3.56 -11.60 10.29
N VAL A 242 -3.31 -11.99 9.04
CA VAL A 242 -4.11 -13.02 8.34
C VAL A 242 -3.39 -14.36 8.21
N ASP A 243 -2.13 -14.45 8.66
CA ASP A 243 -1.35 -15.67 8.74
C ASP A 243 -0.42 -15.59 9.96
N SER A 244 -0.92 -16.04 11.11
CA SER A 244 -0.20 -15.94 12.38
C SER A 244 1.08 -16.80 12.44
N THR A 245 1.31 -17.67 11.45
CA THR A 245 2.54 -18.48 11.37
C THR A 245 3.68 -17.74 10.68
N ARG A 246 3.37 -16.62 10.01
CA ARG A 246 4.33 -15.83 9.23
C ARG A 246 4.74 -14.57 9.99
N ASN A 247 6.01 -14.54 10.40
CA ASN A 247 6.63 -13.32 10.90
C ASN A 247 7.04 -12.41 9.74
N TRP A 248 6.71 -11.13 9.83
CA TRP A 248 7.20 -10.11 8.93
C TRP A 248 8.62 -9.72 9.31
N LYS A 249 9.51 -9.92 8.33
CA LYS A 249 10.94 -9.70 8.48
C LYS A 249 11.53 -9.21 7.17
N THR A 250 12.60 -8.43 7.23
CA THR A 250 13.36 -7.95 6.06
C THR A 250 14.85 -7.93 6.37
N VAL A 251 15.66 -7.50 5.41
CA VAL A 251 17.10 -7.30 5.59
C VAL A 251 17.35 -6.02 6.37
N ASP A 252 18.12 -6.12 7.46
CA ASP A 252 18.68 -4.99 8.19
C ASP A 252 20.02 -4.60 7.56
N TRP A 253 19.99 -3.73 6.55
CA TRP A 253 21.20 -3.36 5.80
C TRP A 253 22.25 -2.69 6.69
N GLU A 254 21.83 -1.81 7.59
CA GLU A 254 22.76 -1.08 8.46
C GLU A 254 23.44 -2.02 9.46
N LYS A 255 22.69 -2.90 10.12
CA LYS A 255 23.31 -3.90 11.01
C LYS A 255 24.15 -4.93 10.25
N THR A 256 23.79 -5.24 9.01
CA THR A 256 24.59 -6.12 8.14
C THR A 256 25.94 -5.47 7.84
N ILE A 257 25.96 -4.19 7.45
CA ILE A 257 27.19 -3.41 7.22
C ILE A 257 28.02 -3.34 8.49
N ALA A 258 27.41 -2.92 9.61
CA ALA A 258 28.11 -2.77 10.87
C ALA A 258 28.77 -4.08 11.33
N ALA A 259 28.05 -5.20 11.28
CA ALA A 259 28.58 -6.50 11.65
C ALA A 259 29.71 -6.98 10.72
N ALA A 260 29.63 -6.69 9.42
CA ALA A 260 30.67 -7.04 8.47
C ALA A 260 31.97 -6.24 8.70
N VAL A 261 31.84 -4.94 9.00
CA VAL A 261 32.97 -4.07 9.36
C VAL A 261 33.62 -4.54 10.66
N GLU A 262 32.82 -4.82 11.70
CA GLU A 262 33.30 -5.33 12.99
C GLU A 262 34.04 -6.67 12.84
N ALA A 263 33.55 -7.55 11.96
CA ALA A 263 34.17 -8.83 11.64
C ALA A 263 35.39 -8.72 10.70
N GLY A 264 35.84 -7.50 10.38
CA GLY A 264 37.02 -7.25 9.55
C GLY A 264 36.87 -7.64 8.07
N LYS A 265 35.63 -7.66 7.54
CA LYS A 265 35.35 -8.03 6.14
C LYS A 265 35.66 -6.92 5.13
N GLY A 266 35.89 -5.71 5.60
CA GLY A 266 36.29 -4.55 4.79
C GLY A 266 35.96 -3.23 5.49
N THR A 267 36.22 -2.12 4.80
CA THR A 267 35.81 -0.79 5.28
C THR A 267 34.31 -0.60 5.14
N ARG A 268 33.75 0.38 5.85
CA ARG A 268 32.33 0.73 5.73
C ARG A 268 31.91 1.04 4.30
N GLU A 269 32.71 1.84 3.58
CA GLU A 269 32.45 2.20 2.19
C GLU A 269 32.44 0.97 1.26
N GLN A 270 33.36 0.02 1.46
CA GLN A 270 33.37 -1.24 0.71
C GLN A 270 32.11 -2.07 0.98
N MET A 271 31.65 -2.11 2.23
CA MET A 271 30.43 -2.84 2.59
C MET A 271 29.18 -2.16 2.04
N GLU A 272 29.07 -0.83 2.12
CA GLU A 272 27.97 -0.06 1.52
C GLU A 272 27.87 -0.33 0.01
N LYS A 273 29.00 -0.28 -0.71
CA LYS A 273 29.06 -0.62 -2.13
C LYS A 273 28.57 -2.04 -2.39
N LEU A 274 29.02 -3.02 -1.60
CA LEU A 274 28.63 -4.42 -1.77
C LEU A 274 27.13 -4.64 -1.51
N MET A 275 26.54 -3.93 -0.53
CA MET A 275 25.09 -3.97 -0.28
C MET A 275 24.29 -3.33 -1.41
N ASP A 276 24.81 -2.26 -2.01
CA ASP A 276 24.18 -1.62 -3.16
C ASP A 276 24.26 -2.50 -4.41
N ASP A 277 25.38 -3.21 -4.61
CA ASP A 277 25.50 -4.23 -5.64
C ASP A 277 24.51 -5.39 -5.39
N ALA A 278 24.33 -5.84 -4.15
CA ALA A 278 23.32 -6.85 -3.82
C ALA A 278 21.89 -6.38 -4.13
N LYS A 279 21.55 -5.11 -3.85
CA LYS A 279 20.26 -4.53 -4.21
C LYS A 279 20.11 -4.43 -5.73
N LYS A 280 21.15 -3.99 -6.44
CA LYS A 280 21.16 -3.91 -7.90
C LYS A 280 20.96 -5.28 -8.54
N ASP A 281 21.64 -6.29 -8.01
CA ASP A 281 21.49 -7.70 -8.41
C ASP A 281 20.12 -8.27 -8.09
N PHE A 282 19.30 -7.61 -7.27
CA PHE A 282 17.92 -8.03 -6.99
C PHE A 282 16.89 -7.23 -7.79
N TYR A 283 17.06 -5.92 -7.93
CA TYR A 283 16.07 -5.04 -8.56
C TYR A 283 16.33 -4.75 -10.04
N ASP A 284 17.58 -4.61 -10.46
CA ASP A 284 17.88 -3.92 -11.72
C ASP A 284 18.43 -4.86 -12.79
N ALA A 285 19.64 -5.40 -12.59
CA ALA A 285 20.35 -6.24 -13.55
C ALA A 285 21.41 -7.07 -12.83
N PRO A 286 21.87 -8.20 -13.40
CA PRO A 286 22.84 -9.07 -12.74
C PRO A 286 24.18 -8.36 -12.68
N VAL A 287 24.81 -8.35 -11.51
CA VAL A 287 26.09 -7.66 -11.34
C VAL A 287 27.24 -8.40 -12.02
N ASP A 288 27.08 -9.70 -12.27
CA ASP A 288 28.03 -10.55 -12.98
C ASP A 288 28.01 -10.36 -14.53
N GLY A 289 27.12 -9.50 -15.05
CA GLY A 289 27.04 -9.18 -16.47
C GLY A 289 26.47 -10.29 -17.35
N ARG A 290 25.94 -11.37 -16.78
CA ARG A 290 25.31 -12.45 -17.56
C ARG A 290 24.00 -11.99 -18.20
N THR A 291 23.62 -12.64 -19.29
CA THR A 291 22.30 -12.45 -19.89
C THR A 291 21.21 -12.99 -18.96
N GLU A 292 20.18 -12.19 -18.72
CA GLU A 292 19.00 -12.62 -17.97
C GLU A 292 18.09 -13.50 -18.82
N THR A 293 17.43 -14.45 -18.16
CA THR A 293 16.27 -15.13 -18.74
C THR A 293 15.03 -14.24 -18.64
N GLU A 294 14.03 -14.45 -19.51
CA GLU A 294 12.76 -13.70 -19.44
C GLU A 294 12.07 -13.85 -18.07
N LEU A 295 12.15 -15.02 -17.44
CA LEU A 295 11.59 -15.24 -16.11
C LEU A 295 12.30 -14.41 -15.02
N GLU A 296 13.61 -14.25 -15.11
CA GLU A 296 14.36 -13.41 -14.17
C GLU A 296 13.99 -11.94 -14.38
N LYS A 297 13.90 -11.50 -15.63
CA LYS A 297 13.47 -10.15 -15.98
C LYS A 297 12.08 -9.85 -15.45
N GLU A 298 11.11 -10.72 -15.70
CA GLU A 298 9.74 -10.59 -15.16
C GLU A 298 9.76 -10.46 -13.63
N ALA A 299 10.51 -11.30 -12.93
CA ALA A 299 10.53 -11.25 -11.47
C ALA A 299 11.20 -9.99 -10.91
N ARG A 300 12.21 -9.46 -11.61
CA ARG A 300 12.83 -8.16 -11.27
C ARG A 300 11.86 -7.01 -11.49
N ASP A 301 11.13 -7.01 -12.60
CA ASP A 301 10.11 -6.01 -12.89
C ASP A 301 9.11 -5.95 -11.73
N GLN A 302 8.65 -7.12 -11.27
CA GLN A 302 7.73 -7.23 -10.12
C GLN A 302 8.38 -6.76 -8.80
N ALA A 303 9.64 -7.12 -8.55
CA ALA A 303 10.38 -6.64 -7.39
C ALA A 303 10.53 -5.10 -7.38
N ARG A 304 10.75 -4.49 -8.55
CA ARG A 304 10.79 -3.02 -8.71
C ARG A 304 9.43 -2.38 -8.50
N GLU A 305 8.37 -2.93 -9.06
CA GLU A 305 7.00 -2.46 -8.82
C GLU A 305 6.65 -2.50 -7.32
N HIS A 306 7.02 -3.58 -6.65
CA HIS A 306 6.78 -3.73 -5.22
C HIS A 306 7.61 -2.74 -4.39
N ARG A 307 8.89 -2.55 -4.73
CA ARG A 307 9.76 -1.52 -4.13
C ARG A 307 9.20 -0.12 -4.34
N ALA A 308 8.67 0.19 -5.52
CA ALA A 308 8.05 1.48 -5.81
C ALA A 308 6.81 1.71 -4.93
N ALA A 309 5.96 0.68 -4.74
CA ALA A 309 4.83 0.76 -3.82
C ALA A 309 5.26 0.95 -2.35
N ILE A 310 6.29 0.23 -1.89
CA ILE A 310 6.87 0.40 -0.53
C ILE A 310 7.34 1.85 -0.34
N THR A 311 8.06 2.41 -1.31
CA THR A 311 8.53 3.81 -1.27
C THR A 311 7.35 4.77 -1.23
N ALA A 312 6.33 4.56 -2.07
CA ALA A 312 5.15 5.42 -2.11
C ALA A 312 4.39 5.42 -0.77
N PHE A 313 4.19 4.26 -0.14
CA PHE A 313 3.56 4.18 1.18
C PHE A 313 4.46 4.65 2.32
N THR A 314 5.78 4.57 2.18
CA THR A 314 6.73 5.21 3.10
C THR A 314 6.55 6.72 3.06
N ASN A 315 6.49 7.30 1.86
CA ASN A 315 6.24 8.72 1.68
C ASN A 315 4.84 9.12 2.18
N ALA A 316 3.82 8.32 1.90
CA ALA A 316 2.45 8.53 2.39
C ALA A 316 2.41 8.59 3.92
N HIS A 317 3.04 7.64 4.60
CA HIS A 317 3.16 7.60 6.05
C HIS A 317 3.92 8.82 6.59
N ASN A 318 5.05 9.20 6.00
CA ASN A 318 5.81 10.38 6.44
C ASN A 318 4.99 11.67 6.29
N LYS A 319 4.26 11.83 5.18
CA LYS A 319 3.33 12.96 4.97
C LYS A 319 2.20 12.95 6.00
N ALA A 320 1.61 11.80 6.27
CA ALA A 320 0.53 11.62 7.24
C ALA A 320 0.98 11.89 8.69
N ALA A 321 2.19 11.47 9.06
CA ALA A 321 2.76 11.75 10.37
C ALA A 321 2.93 13.26 10.61
N GLY A 322 3.26 14.04 9.57
CA GLY A 322 3.29 15.50 9.64
C GLY A 322 1.90 16.18 9.71
N CYS A 323 0.81 15.42 9.60
CA CYS A 323 -0.56 15.93 9.68
C CYS A 323 -1.13 15.89 11.11
N ILE A 324 -0.50 15.14 12.03
CA ILE A 324 -0.93 14.94 13.42
C ILE A 324 -0.21 15.96 14.29
#